data_AF-A0A943R9G4-F1
#
_entry.id   AF-A0A943R9G4-F1
#
_cell.length_a   1.000
_cell.length_b   1.000
_cell.length_c   1.000
_cell.angle_alpha   90.00
_cell.angle_beta   90.00
_cell.angle_gamma   90.00
#
_symmetry.space_group_name_H-M   'P 1'
#
loop_
_entity.id
_entity.type
_entity.pdbx_description
1 polymer ?
#
loop_
_entity_poly.entity_id
_entity_poly.type
_entity_poly.pdbx_seq_one_letter_code
_entity_poly.pdbx_strand_id
1 'polypeptide(L)'
;QEYFDQKDSGEGFGRLPDLILLDGGKGHVSAVRPILEASGLDIALFGMVKDDKHRTRAIAEDGGEIAINSNRKAFTLVSSIQEEVHRFAIGYHRQTRKKNTLTSTLTEIEGIGETRARALLRHFRTLTAIREADLAELEAAPGMTKPAARKVYVHFHGEEVPQKP
;
A
#
# COMPACT_ATOMS: atom_id res chain seq x y z
N GLN A 1 13.77 -11.86 0.19
CA GLN A 1 13.89 -12.50 -1.13
C GLN A 1 14.87 -11.72 -2.01
N GLU A 2 14.57 -10.47 -2.37
CA GLU A 2 15.44 -9.69 -3.28
C GLU A 2 16.91 -9.56 -2.82
N TYR A 3 17.15 -9.41 -1.51
CA TYR A 3 18.53 -9.45 -0.98
C TYR A 3 19.25 -10.76 -1.34
N PHE A 4 18.62 -11.91 -1.11
CA PHE A 4 19.25 -13.20 -1.40
C PHE A 4 19.48 -13.41 -2.90
N ASP A 5 18.63 -12.83 -3.74
CA ASP A 5 18.75 -12.89 -5.19
C ASP A 5 19.86 -11.96 -5.73
N GLN A 6 20.18 -10.89 -5.01
CA GLN A 6 21.10 -9.83 -5.46
C GLN A 6 22.36 -9.68 -4.59
N LYS A 7 22.57 -10.50 -3.56
CA LYS A 7 23.64 -10.33 -2.55
C LYS A 7 25.05 -10.20 -3.14
N ASP A 8 25.30 -10.84 -4.28
CA ASP A 8 26.61 -10.84 -4.94
C ASP A 8 26.87 -9.58 -5.78
N SER A 9 25.84 -8.75 -6.01
CA SER A 9 25.97 -7.49 -6.78
C SER A 9 26.64 -6.37 -5.98
N GLY A 10 26.57 -6.40 -4.65
CA GLY A 10 27.07 -5.33 -3.77
C GLY A 10 26.33 -3.99 -3.90
N GLU A 11 25.29 -3.89 -4.73
CA GLU A 11 24.54 -2.67 -5.01
C GLU A 11 23.04 -2.86 -4.77
N GLY A 12 22.31 -1.75 -4.57
CA GLY A 12 20.85 -1.78 -4.39
C GLY A 12 20.41 -2.70 -3.26
N PHE A 13 19.55 -3.67 -3.57
CA PHE A 13 19.03 -4.65 -2.61
C PHE A 13 20.05 -5.73 -2.24
N GLY A 14 21.18 -5.83 -2.92
CA GLY A 14 22.30 -6.72 -2.57
C GLY A 14 23.06 -6.30 -1.32
N ARG A 15 22.88 -5.06 -0.84
CA ARG A 15 23.50 -4.55 0.38
C ARG A 15 22.49 -4.53 1.53
N LEU A 16 22.85 -5.15 2.66
CA LEU A 16 22.06 -5.05 3.88
C LEU A 16 22.18 -3.66 4.50
N PRO A 17 21.10 -3.15 5.10
CA PRO A 17 21.18 -1.95 5.92
C PRO A 17 21.97 -2.23 7.20
N ASP A 18 22.69 -1.24 7.68
CA ASP A 18 23.37 -1.30 8.99
C ASP A 18 22.37 -1.21 10.16
N LEU A 19 21.16 -0.71 9.90
CA LEU A 19 20.14 -0.38 10.90
C LEU A 19 18.73 -0.42 10.31
N ILE A 20 17.79 -1.03 11.03
CA ILE A 20 16.34 -0.98 10.79
C ILE A 20 15.67 -0.21 11.92
N LEU A 21 14.92 0.83 11.56
CA LEU A 21 14.06 1.61 12.45
C LEU A 21 12.58 1.31 12.16
N LEU A 22 11.89 0.68 13.11
CA LEU A 22 10.47 0.37 13.02
C LEU A 22 9.63 1.53 13.58
N ASP A 23 8.60 1.97 12.84
CA ASP A 23 7.57 2.89 13.35
C ASP A 23 6.59 2.15 14.28
N GLY A 24 7.10 1.73 15.44
CA GLY A 24 6.37 0.92 16.41
C GLY A 24 7.23 0.59 17.62
N GLY A 25 6.59 0.41 18.78
CA GLY A 25 7.29 0.12 20.03
C GLY A 25 7.73 -1.34 20.18
N LYS A 26 8.02 -1.75 21.43
CA LYS A 26 8.58 -3.07 21.79
C LYS A 26 7.84 -4.25 21.14
N GLY A 27 6.50 -4.23 21.11
CA GLY A 27 5.72 -5.31 20.47
C GLY A 27 6.02 -5.51 18.97
N HIS A 28 6.32 -4.44 18.23
CA HIS A 28 6.70 -4.55 16.82
C HIS A 28 8.11 -5.11 16.66
N VAL A 29 9.04 -4.69 17.51
CA VAL A 29 10.41 -5.23 17.55
C VAL A 29 10.38 -6.73 17.83
N SER A 30 9.63 -7.16 18.86
CA SER A 30 9.48 -8.57 19.23
C SER A 30 8.83 -9.42 18.12
N ALA A 31 8.02 -8.82 17.26
CA ALA A 31 7.41 -9.53 16.12
C ALA A 31 8.37 -9.68 14.93
N VAL A 32 9.24 -8.70 14.68
CA VAL A 32 10.16 -8.69 13.53
C VAL A 32 11.46 -9.43 13.83
N ARG A 33 11.95 -9.38 15.07
CA ARG A 33 13.23 -10.01 15.46
C ARG A 33 13.32 -11.50 15.10
N PRO A 34 12.32 -12.37 15.41
CA PRO A 34 12.39 -13.78 15.06
C PRO A 34 12.50 -14.03 13.55
N ILE A 35 11.98 -13.11 12.73
CA ILE A 35 12.03 -13.20 11.27
C ILE A 35 13.44 -12.91 10.76
N LEU A 36 14.11 -11.90 11.32
CA LEU A 36 15.51 -11.60 11.00
C LEU A 36 16.43 -12.75 11.41
N GLU A 37 16.23 -13.27 12.63
CA GLU A 37 16.99 -14.42 13.15
C GLU A 37 16.79 -15.67 12.30
N ALA A 38 15.54 -16.02 11.95
CA ALA A 38 15.24 -17.16 11.08
C ALA A 38 15.81 -17.00 9.67
N SER A 39 16.01 -15.75 9.22
CA SER A 39 16.64 -15.44 7.93
C SER A 39 18.16 -15.42 8.00
N GLY A 40 18.76 -15.60 9.18
CA GLY A 40 20.21 -15.53 9.40
C GLY A 40 20.78 -14.12 9.19
N LEU A 41 19.96 -13.08 9.31
CA LEU A 41 20.36 -11.69 9.10
C LEU A 41 20.67 -11.03 10.44
N ASP A 42 21.92 -10.62 10.62
CA ASP A 42 22.37 -9.86 11.79
C ASP A 42 22.34 -8.36 11.46
N ILE A 43 21.20 -7.73 11.74
CA ILE A 43 20.97 -6.31 11.46
C ILE A 43 20.44 -5.66 12.74
N ALA A 44 21.00 -4.51 13.09
CA ALA A 44 20.55 -3.76 14.25
C ALA A 44 19.08 -3.34 14.07
N LEU A 45 18.20 -3.72 15.00
CA LEU A 45 16.77 -3.51 14.91
C LEU A 45 16.28 -2.71 16.11
N PHE A 46 15.63 -1.58 15.84
CA PHE A 46 15.06 -0.76 16.90
C PHE A 46 13.66 -0.26 16.60
N GLY A 47 12.86 -0.16 17.65
CA GLY A 47 11.51 0.42 17.62
C GLY A 47 11.53 1.90 18.00
N MET A 48 10.81 2.72 17.25
CA MET A 48 10.57 4.13 17.54
C MET A 48 9.28 4.28 18.36
N VAL A 49 9.40 4.56 19.66
CA VAL A 49 8.25 4.77 20.56
C VAL A 49 7.88 6.24 20.61
N LYS A 50 6.60 6.56 20.31
CA LYS A 50 6.02 7.90 20.48
C LYS A 50 5.65 8.12 21.95
N ASP A 51 5.95 9.29 22.52
CA ASP A 51 5.39 9.70 23.81
C ASP A 51 3.95 10.22 23.67
N ASP A 52 3.27 10.45 24.79
CA ASP A 52 1.90 11.00 24.86
C ASP A 52 1.75 12.41 24.25
N LYS A 53 2.86 13.05 23.81
CA LYS A 53 2.91 14.33 23.10
C LYS A 53 3.38 14.17 21.64
N HIS A 54 3.31 12.96 21.09
CA HIS A 54 3.73 12.61 19.72
C HIS A 54 5.23 12.86 19.43
N ARG A 55 6.12 12.80 20.43
CA ARG A 55 7.57 12.95 20.24
C ARG A 55 8.32 11.66 20.54
N THR A 56 9.24 11.28 19.66
CA THR A 56 10.00 10.02 19.71
C THR A 56 11.01 10.03 20.87
N ARG A 57 10.66 9.48 22.04
CA ARG A 57 11.52 9.59 23.24
C ARG A 57 12.72 8.64 23.22
N ALA A 58 12.58 7.46 22.63
CA ALA A 58 13.59 6.42 22.73
C ALA A 58 13.66 5.52 21.50
N ILE A 59 14.87 5.04 21.24
CA ILE A 59 15.17 3.91 20.38
C ILE A 59 15.16 2.67 21.30
N ALA A 60 14.24 1.74 21.08
CA ALA A 60 14.11 0.54 21.90
C ALA A 60 14.91 -0.62 21.29
N GLU A 61 15.87 -1.15 22.06
CA GLU A 61 16.65 -2.37 21.76
C GLU A 61 16.16 -3.53 22.65
N ASP A 62 16.51 -4.76 22.30
CA ASP A 62 16.31 -5.92 23.17
C ASP A 62 17.31 -5.87 24.35
N GLY A 63 16.97 -5.07 25.37
CA GLY A 63 17.82 -4.87 26.54
C GLY A 63 17.73 -3.47 27.17
N GLY A 64 17.08 -2.50 26.52
CA GLY A 64 16.95 -1.16 27.08
C GLY A 64 16.31 -0.12 26.17
N GLU A 65 16.08 1.07 26.73
CA GLU A 65 15.63 2.26 25.99
C GLU A 65 16.78 3.27 25.90
N ILE A 66 17.20 3.60 24.67
CA ILE A 66 18.20 4.65 24.44
C ILE A 66 17.46 5.97 24.30
N ALA A 67 17.62 6.86 25.28
CA ALA A 67 17.07 8.20 25.24
C ALA A 67 17.85 9.08 24.24
N ILE A 68 17.24 9.39 23.10
CA ILE A 68 17.86 10.23 22.04
C ILE A 68 17.87 11.72 22.44
N ASN A 69 17.12 12.10 23.49
CA ASN A 69 16.94 13.49 23.92
C ASN A 69 18.23 14.23 24.31
N SER A 70 19.33 13.49 24.53
CA SER A 70 20.66 14.04 24.85
C SER A 70 21.36 14.66 23.64
N ASN A 71 21.00 14.30 22.40
CA ASN A 71 21.57 14.86 21.18
C ASN A 71 20.48 15.36 20.21
N ARG A 72 20.26 16.68 20.19
CA ARG A 72 19.23 17.33 19.37
C ARG A 72 19.35 17.05 17.87
N LYS A 73 20.56 16.88 17.33
CA LYS A 73 20.76 16.60 15.89
C LYS A 73 20.32 15.18 15.54
N ALA A 74 20.74 14.20 16.34
CA ALA A 74 20.32 12.81 16.16
C ALA A 74 18.80 12.66 16.30
N PHE A 75 18.21 13.33 17.30
CA PHE A 75 16.76 13.38 17.48
C PHE A 75 16.05 13.92 16.23
N THR A 76 16.51 15.07 15.70
CA THR A 76 15.89 15.70 14.52
C THR A 76 15.94 14.78 13.30
N LEU A 77 17.05 14.07 13.09
CA LEU A 77 17.20 13.11 12.00
C LEU A 77 16.25 11.91 12.15
N VAL A 78 16.19 11.30 13.34
CA VAL A 78 15.31 10.16 13.58
C VAL A 78 13.85 10.56 13.42
N SER A 79 13.46 11.73 13.94
CA SER A 79 12.10 12.25 13.74
C SER A 79 11.79 12.53 12.28
N SER A 80 12.72 13.08 11.48
CA SER A 80 12.46 13.33 10.05
C SER A 80 12.31 12.03 9.25
N ILE A 81 13.10 11.00 9.56
CA ILE A 81 12.95 9.66 8.98
C ILE A 81 11.58 9.09 9.35
N GLN A 82 11.16 9.24 10.61
CA GLN A 82 9.86 8.73 11.06
C GLN A 82 8.68 9.43 10.34
N GLU A 83 8.72 10.76 10.20
CA GLU A 83 7.70 11.51 9.46
C GLU A 83 7.61 11.07 7.99
N GLU A 84 8.76 10.78 7.36
CA GLU A 84 8.81 10.26 5.99
C GLU A 84 8.16 8.88 5.87
N VAL A 85 8.52 7.94 6.76
CA VAL A 85 7.96 6.59 6.79
C VAL A 85 6.45 6.64 7.03
N HIS A 86 6.01 7.47 7.99
CA HIS A 86 4.59 7.64 8.30
C HIS A 86 3.82 8.23 7.12
N ARG A 87 4.35 9.29 6.48
CA ARG A 87 3.75 9.90 5.29
C ARG A 87 3.65 8.91 4.14
N PHE A 88 4.70 8.14 3.88
CA PHE A 88 4.72 7.14 2.83
C PHE A 88 3.70 6.03 3.08
N ALA A 89 3.66 5.48 4.30
CA ALA A 89 2.72 4.43 4.68
C ALA A 89 1.26 4.90 4.56
N ILE A 90 0.92 6.10 5.05
CA ILE A 90 -0.41 6.68 4.90
C ILE A 90 -0.75 6.87 3.42
N GLY A 91 0.16 7.42 2.63
CA GLY A 91 -0.03 7.63 1.20
C GLY A 91 -0.33 6.34 0.46
N TYR A 92 0.47 5.30 0.71
CA TYR A 92 0.30 3.97 0.13
C TYR A 92 -1.03 3.33 0.55
N HIS A 93 -1.39 3.36 1.83
CA HIS A 93 -2.66 2.83 2.31
C HIS A 93 -3.86 3.59 1.74
N ARG A 94 -3.78 4.92 1.62
CA ARG A 94 -4.83 5.72 1.00
C ARG A 94 -5.02 5.38 -0.47
N GLN A 95 -3.93 5.20 -1.22
CA GLN A 95 -3.99 4.77 -2.62
C GLN A 95 -4.58 3.37 -2.77
N THR A 96 -4.12 2.42 -1.94
CA THR A 96 -4.60 1.03 -1.95
C THR A 96 -6.08 0.95 -1.58
N ARG A 97 -6.51 1.66 -0.53
CA ARG A 97 -7.93 1.73 -0.14
C ARG A 97 -8.78 2.35 -1.24
N LYS A 98 -8.34 3.46 -1.84
CA LYS A 98 -9.05 4.09 -2.96
C LYS A 98 -9.23 3.10 -4.11
N LYS A 99 -8.19 2.34 -4.47
CA LYS A 99 -8.26 1.31 -5.51
C LYS A 99 -9.24 0.19 -5.15
N ASN A 100 -9.22 -0.28 -3.90
CA ASN A 100 -10.12 -1.34 -3.43
C ASN A 100 -11.58 -0.89 -3.41
N THR A 101 -11.87 0.34 -2.96
CA THR A 101 -13.24 0.90 -2.98
C THR A 101 -13.76 1.01 -4.41
N LEU A 102 -12.96 1.55 -5.34
CA LEU A 102 -13.35 1.67 -6.75
C LEU A 102 -13.63 0.30 -7.38
N THR A 103 -12.85 -0.71 -7.01
CA THR A 103 -13.03 -2.07 -7.52
C THR A 103 -14.28 -2.71 -6.92
N SER A 104 -14.52 -2.55 -5.62
CA SER A 104 -15.72 -3.03 -4.91
C SER A 104 -17.01 -2.53 -5.57
N THR A 105 -17.10 -1.22 -5.82
CA THR A 105 -18.29 -0.61 -6.45
C THR A 105 -18.59 -1.22 -7.83
N LEU A 106 -17.57 -1.53 -8.62
CA LEU A 106 -17.76 -2.18 -9.92
C LEU A 106 -18.12 -3.66 -9.76
N THR A 107 -17.59 -4.35 -8.76
CA THR A 107 -17.89 -5.77 -8.52
C THR A 107 -19.26 -6.04 -7.92
N GLU A 108 -19.92 -5.01 -7.39
CA GLU A 108 -21.34 -5.07 -6.98
C GLU A 108 -22.28 -5.18 -8.19
N ILE A 109 -21.82 -4.81 -9.39
CA ILE A 109 -22.58 -4.94 -10.63
C ILE A 109 -22.59 -6.41 -11.06
N GLU A 110 -23.77 -7.00 -11.12
CA GLU A 110 -23.94 -8.41 -11.48
C GLU A 110 -23.24 -8.74 -12.83
N GLY A 111 -22.37 -9.75 -12.86
CA GLY A 111 -21.61 -10.13 -14.06
C GLY A 111 -20.29 -9.35 -14.27
N ILE A 112 -19.97 -8.39 -13.40
CA ILE A 112 -18.67 -7.71 -13.35
C ILE A 112 -17.86 -8.29 -12.19
N GLY A 113 -17.02 -9.28 -12.51
CA GLY A 113 -16.03 -9.78 -11.55
C GLY A 113 -14.78 -8.89 -11.47
N GLU A 114 -13.92 -9.20 -10.51
CA GLU A 114 -12.67 -8.50 -10.22
C GLU A 114 -11.80 -8.22 -11.48
N THR A 115 -11.72 -9.20 -12.40
CA THR A 115 -10.94 -9.06 -13.65
C THR A 115 -11.49 -7.96 -14.55
N ARG A 116 -12.82 -7.89 -14.71
CA ARG A 116 -13.50 -6.87 -15.54
C ARG A 116 -13.46 -5.51 -14.85
N ALA A 117 -13.72 -5.45 -13.55
CA ALA A 117 -13.60 -4.21 -12.76
C ALA A 117 -12.21 -3.58 -12.90
N ARG A 118 -11.13 -4.39 -12.77
CA ARG A 118 -9.76 -3.92 -13.00
C ARG A 118 -9.51 -3.50 -14.45
N ALA A 119 -10.09 -4.19 -15.43
CA ALA A 119 -9.94 -3.82 -16.84
C ALA A 119 -10.58 -2.47 -17.15
N LEU A 120 -11.80 -2.25 -16.66
CA LEU A 120 -12.49 -0.95 -16.75
C LEU A 120 -11.69 0.16 -16.08
N LEU A 121 -11.20 -0.05 -14.85
CA LEU A 121 -10.38 0.96 -14.16
C LEU A 121 -9.05 1.23 -14.87
N ARG A 122 -8.43 0.24 -15.51
CA ARG A 122 -7.22 0.45 -16.31
C ARG A 122 -7.50 1.23 -17.59
N HIS A 123 -8.63 0.96 -18.24
CA HIS A 123 -9.03 1.61 -19.49
C HIS A 123 -9.43 3.07 -19.25
N PHE A 124 -10.36 3.31 -18.33
CA PHE A 124 -10.98 4.62 -18.08
C PHE A 124 -10.31 5.45 -16.96
N ARG A 125 -9.39 4.86 -16.19
CA ARG A 125 -8.63 5.47 -15.07
C ARG A 125 -9.44 5.85 -13.83
N THR A 126 -10.69 6.28 -13.97
CA THR A 126 -11.53 6.74 -12.85
C THR A 126 -12.94 6.19 -12.93
N LEU A 127 -13.62 6.07 -11.79
CA LEU A 127 -15.03 5.66 -11.76
C LEU A 127 -15.96 6.71 -12.41
N THR A 128 -15.61 8.00 -12.33
CA THR A 128 -16.34 9.06 -13.01
C THR A 128 -16.29 8.87 -14.53
N ALA A 129 -15.11 8.59 -15.09
CA ALA A 129 -14.99 8.32 -16.53
C ALA A 129 -15.76 7.06 -16.94
N ILE A 130 -15.83 6.02 -16.10
CA ILE A 130 -16.67 4.83 -16.38
C ILE A 130 -18.17 5.18 -16.33
N ARG A 131 -18.56 6.07 -15.42
CA ARG A 131 -19.94 6.54 -15.27
C ARG A 131 -20.40 7.41 -16.43
N GLU A 132 -19.50 8.16 -17.05
CA GLU A 132 -19.79 9.06 -18.16
C GLU A 132 -19.61 8.39 -19.53
N ALA A 133 -18.97 7.21 -19.57
CA ALA A 133 -18.71 6.47 -20.80
C ALA A 133 -20.01 5.96 -21.45
N ASP A 134 -20.04 6.04 -22.77
CA ASP A 134 -21.16 5.46 -23.53
C ASP A 134 -21.07 3.92 -23.58
N LEU A 135 -22.15 3.27 -24.04
CA LEU A 135 -22.19 1.81 -24.11
C LEU A 135 -21.10 1.23 -25.02
N ALA A 136 -20.77 1.90 -26.12
CA ALA A 136 -19.77 1.42 -27.08
C ALA A 136 -18.36 1.50 -26.51
N GLU A 137 -18.04 2.55 -25.76
CA GLU A 137 -16.80 2.72 -25.02
C GLU A 137 -16.66 1.65 -23.94
N LEU A 138 -17.72 1.37 -23.19
CA LEU A 138 -17.73 0.30 -22.17
C LEU A 138 -17.52 -1.09 -22.81
N GLU A 139 -18.05 -1.33 -24.00
CA GLU A 139 -17.82 -2.56 -24.78
C GLU A 139 -16.37 -2.67 -25.29
N ALA A 140 -15.72 -1.55 -25.60
CA ALA A 140 -14.33 -1.52 -26.08
C ALA A 140 -13.30 -1.86 -25.00
N ALA A 141 -13.68 -1.82 -23.72
CA ALA A 141 -12.77 -2.16 -22.64
C ALA A 141 -12.37 -3.66 -22.66
N PRO A 142 -11.09 -4.00 -22.40
CA PRO A 142 -10.62 -5.38 -22.51
C PRO A 142 -11.38 -6.38 -21.62
N GLY A 143 -11.88 -7.46 -22.23
CA GLY A 143 -12.60 -8.53 -21.53
C GLY A 143 -14.06 -8.22 -21.20
N MET A 144 -14.58 -7.08 -21.68
CA MET A 144 -16.00 -6.76 -21.65
C MET A 144 -16.74 -7.49 -22.77
N THR A 145 -17.95 -7.94 -22.46
CA THR A 145 -18.92 -8.46 -23.43
C THR A 145 -20.10 -7.51 -23.48
N LYS A 146 -20.85 -7.50 -24.60
CA LYS A 146 -22.04 -6.63 -24.73
C LYS A 146 -23.00 -6.71 -23.54
N PRO A 147 -23.35 -7.91 -23.02
CA PRO A 147 -24.22 -8.00 -21.84
C PRO A 147 -23.60 -7.38 -20.58
N ALA A 148 -22.29 -7.55 -20.37
CA ALA A 148 -21.58 -7.00 -19.23
C ALA A 148 -21.48 -5.46 -19.30
N ALA A 149 -21.13 -4.92 -20.48
CA ALA A 149 -21.07 -3.48 -20.71
C ALA A 149 -22.46 -2.83 -20.51
N ARG A 150 -23.52 -3.47 -21.00
CA ARG A 150 -24.90 -3.02 -20.77
C ARG A 150 -25.23 -2.96 -19.29
N LYS A 151 -24.89 -4.00 -18.50
CA LYS A 151 -25.13 -3.98 -17.04
C LYS A 151 -24.41 -2.84 -16.33
N VAL A 152 -23.17 -2.52 -16.74
CA VAL A 152 -22.43 -1.36 -16.22
C VAL A 152 -23.12 -0.05 -16.60
N TYR A 153 -23.53 0.10 -17.86
CA TYR A 153 -24.22 1.28 -18.35
C TYR A 153 -25.54 1.51 -17.59
N VAL A 154 -26.39 0.48 -17.49
CA VAL A 154 -27.67 0.54 -16.75
C VAL A 154 -27.45 0.87 -15.28
N HIS A 155 -26.43 0.30 -14.63
CA HIS A 155 -26.15 0.56 -13.22
C HIS A 155 -25.87 2.04 -12.93
N PHE A 156 -25.20 2.76 -13.85
CA PHE A 156 -24.85 4.17 -13.64
C PHE A 156 -25.84 5.17 -14.23
N HIS A 157 -26.58 4.80 -15.29
CA HIS A 157 -27.50 5.71 -15.99
C HIS A 157 -28.97 5.44 -15.70
N GLY A 158 -29.33 4.27 -15.16
CA GLY A 158 -30.71 3.89 -14.87
C GLY A 158 -31.57 3.65 -16.12
N GLU A 159 -31.00 3.72 -17.33
CA GLU A 159 -31.71 3.53 -18.59
C GLU A 159 -31.57 2.09 -19.10
N GLU A 160 -32.68 1.37 -19.22
CA GLU A 160 -32.71 0.10 -19.95
C GLU A 160 -32.62 0.35 -21.46
N VAL A 161 -31.43 0.21 -22.03
CA VAL A 161 -31.26 0.27 -23.50
C VAL A 161 -31.94 -0.96 -24.12
N PRO A 162 -32.99 -0.83 -24.97
CA PRO A 162 -33.72 -2.00 -25.49
C PRO A 162 -32.77 -2.97 -26.19
N GLN A 163 -32.87 -4.26 -25.87
CA GLN A 163 -32.10 -5.30 -26.55
C GLN A 163 -32.56 -5.33 -28.02
N LYS A 164 -31.65 -5.07 -28.95
CA LYS A 164 -31.94 -5.27 -30.37
C LYS A 164 -31.99 -6.79 -30.61
N PRO A 165 -33.06 -7.30 -31.26
CA PRO A 165 -33.28 -8.74 -31.48
C PRO A 165 -32.16 -9.39 -32.31
#